data_AF-A0A954RT63-F1
#
_entry.id   AF-A0A954RT63-F1
#
_cell.length_a   1.000
_cell.length_b   1.000
_cell.length_c   1.000
_cell.angle_alpha   90.00
_cell.angle_beta   90.00
_cell.angle_gamma   90.00
#
_symmetry.space_group_name_H-M   'P 1'
#
loop_
_entity.id
_entity.type
_entity.pdbx_description
1 polymer ?
#
loop_
_entity_poly.entity_id
_entity_poly.type
_entity_poly.pdbx_seq_one_letter_code
_entity_poly.pdbx_strand_id
1 'polypeptide(L)'
;MTRLRSGPLHCDDSRDANRRAAFSLLEVILVVGLTAVIVTMVASAIDFHLRQLTVRKTRIDEAQVARAILRQIADDLRSVVVDRSIDFSAVQMAAQNATGAAANLAADLSDPNATGATTGATDTSGASSSAASTTTTDDTSSATTTDSTVLPPGIYGSNYELQIDVSRVPRYEEYAVIDEYAESGMVRMLSDVKTISYYVVDATLAGGSPTVGELPADTDFGGRNQLTDSYGVNGSIGLPPDTPIAGLARRVNDRAEVRYATDTGDDSQMNQRGELIAPEVAYIEFSYFDGSEWTTEWDTQEMEGIPLAIEINLFLGTQDEFNSNRSSTVNDDAVVGANGLSYDPEHWYRMVVYLPISEALSSTADASSSTTDTTSSTTGASQ
;
A
#
# COMPACT_ATOMS: atom_id res chain seq x y z
N MET A 1 -34.84 96.26 70.32
CA MET A 1 -35.28 96.87 69.04
C MET A 1 -35.40 95.74 68.03
N THR A 2 -36.61 95.24 67.75
CA THR A 2 -37.38 95.49 66.51
C THR A 2 -36.60 95.08 65.25
N ARG A 3 -37.01 94.10 64.41
CA ARG A 3 -38.35 93.79 63.91
C ARG A 3 -38.50 92.31 63.52
N LEU A 4 -39.70 91.79 63.76
CA LEU A 4 -40.32 90.65 63.09
C LEU A 4 -40.50 90.94 61.59
N ARG A 5 -40.30 89.92 60.74
CA ARG A 5 -41.06 89.81 59.49
C ARG A 5 -41.29 88.34 59.14
N SER A 6 -42.56 87.97 59.27
CA SER A 6 -43.20 86.75 58.78
C SER A 6 -43.13 86.68 57.24
N GLY A 7 -42.80 85.50 56.72
CA GLY A 7 -43.01 85.11 55.32
C GLY A 7 -43.57 83.67 55.29
N PRO A 8 -44.60 83.39 54.47
CA PRO A 8 -45.48 82.23 54.65
C PRO A 8 -44.87 80.92 54.14
N LEU A 9 -45.26 79.82 54.80
CA LEU A 9 -45.14 78.45 54.33
C LEU A 9 -45.90 78.30 53.00
N HIS A 10 -45.17 78.08 51.91
CA HIS A 10 -45.73 77.67 50.63
C HIS A 10 -45.45 76.18 50.46
N CYS A 11 -46.47 75.37 50.74
CA CYS A 11 -46.56 73.99 50.30
C CYS A 11 -46.91 74.00 48.81
N ASP A 12 -45.91 73.87 47.94
CA ASP A 12 -46.12 73.58 46.53
C ASP A 12 -46.10 72.06 46.35
N ASP A 13 -47.31 71.49 46.34
CA ASP A 13 -47.62 70.14 45.88
C ASP A 13 -47.51 70.11 44.36
N SER A 14 -46.28 70.17 43.85
CA SER A 14 -46.03 69.94 42.43
C SER A 14 -46.05 68.43 42.19
N ARG A 15 -47.28 67.92 42.00
CA ARG A 15 -47.54 66.61 41.41
C ARG A 15 -46.59 66.40 40.23
N ASP A 16 -45.73 65.39 40.34
CA ASP A 16 -45.04 64.77 39.21
C ASP A 16 -46.12 64.24 38.25
N ALA A 17 -46.64 65.12 37.41
CA ALA A 17 -47.48 64.79 36.29
C ALA A 17 -46.59 64.02 35.34
N ASN A 18 -46.62 62.70 35.52
CA ASN A 18 -46.05 61.69 34.63
C ASN A 18 -46.56 61.99 33.21
N ARG A 19 -45.80 62.84 32.49
CA ARG A 19 -46.00 63.14 31.08
C ARG A 19 -45.74 61.82 30.38
N ARG A 20 -46.82 61.06 30.17
CA ARG A 20 -46.81 59.91 29.28
C ARG A 20 -46.45 60.44 27.90
N ALA A 21 -45.17 60.36 27.55
CA ALA A 21 -44.69 60.63 26.21
C ALA A 21 -45.33 59.58 25.30
N ALA A 22 -46.31 60.00 24.50
CA ALA A 22 -46.85 59.17 23.45
C ALA A 22 -45.81 59.13 22.32
N PHE A 23 -45.48 57.92 21.84
CA PHE A 23 -44.50 57.73 20.77
C PHE A 23 -44.99 58.37 19.47
N SER A 24 -44.07 59.01 18.75
CA SER A 24 -44.31 59.52 17.40
C SER A 24 -44.43 58.36 16.41
N LEU A 25 -45.35 58.49 15.44
CA LEU A 25 -45.52 57.50 14.36
C LEU A 25 -44.20 57.27 13.60
N LEU A 26 -43.37 58.32 13.45
CA LEU A 26 -42.05 58.23 12.81
C LEU A 26 -41.08 57.34 13.61
N GLU A 27 -41.12 57.41 14.94
CA GLU A 27 -40.27 56.60 15.81
C GLU A 27 -40.67 55.13 15.75
N VAL A 28 -41.98 54.84 15.73
CA VAL A 28 -42.47 53.47 15.55
C VAL A 28 -42.06 52.89 14.20
N ILE A 29 -42.16 53.68 13.11
CA ILE A 29 -41.71 53.23 11.79
C ILE A 29 -40.19 53.02 11.76
N LEU A 30 -39.40 53.90 12.38
CA LEU A 30 -37.95 53.76 12.45
C LEU A 30 -37.58 52.49 13.23
N VAL A 31 -38.18 52.27 14.39
CA VAL A 31 -37.94 51.08 15.21
C VAL A 31 -38.33 49.82 14.45
N VAL A 32 -39.50 49.77 13.83
CA VAL A 32 -39.92 48.61 13.03
C VAL A 32 -38.95 48.39 11.86
N GLY A 33 -38.55 49.43 11.14
CA GLY A 33 -37.56 49.34 10.07
C GLY A 33 -36.20 48.82 10.57
N LEU A 34 -35.71 49.32 11.69
CA LEU A 34 -34.45 48.88 12.31
C LEU A 34 -34.53 47.42 12.76
N THR A 35 -35.63 47.02 13.41
CA THR A 35 -35.82 45.63 13.84
C THR A 35 -35.87 44.67 12.66
N ALA A 36 -36.53 45.05 11.56
CA ALA A 36 -36.54 44.26 10.34
C ALA A 36 -35.13 44.08 9.76
N VAL A 37 -34.33 45.15 9.71
CA VAL A 37 -32.92 45.08 9.26
C VAL A 37 -32.06 44.22 10.17
N ILE A 38 -32.23 44.31 11.49
CA ILE A 38 -31.48 43.48 12.43
C ILE A 38 -31.84 42.00 12.25
N VAL A 39 -33.14 41.69 12.14
CA VAL A 39 -33.60 40.31 11.93
C VAL A 39 -33.08 39.75 10.61
N THR A 40 -33.04 40.53 9.52
CA THR A 40 -32.47 40.06 8.25
C THR A 40 -30.96 39.83 8.33
N MET A 41 -30.21 40.70 9.02
CA MET A 41 -28.77 40.49 9.27
C MET A 41 -28.49 39.25 10.11
N VAL A 42 -29.29 39.00 11.15
CA VAL A 42 -29.15 37.79 11.97
C VAL A 42 -29.49 36.54 11.16
N ALA A 43 -30.57 36.59 10.37
CA ALA A 43 -30.95 35.48 9.50
C ALA A 43 -29.87 35.16 8.46
N SER A 44 -29.25 36.17 7.85
CA SER A 44 -28.16 35.96 6.89
C SER A 44 -26.89 35.42 7.56
N ALA A 45 -26.56 35.89 8.76
CA ALA A 45 -25.43 35.36 9.52
C ALA A 45 -25.63 33.88 9.90
N ILE A 46 -26.86 33.47 10.24
CA ILE A 46 -27.19 32.07 10.54
C ILE A 46 -27.09 31.23 9.27
N ASP A 47 -27.67 31.65 8.14
CA ASP A 47 -27.60 30.90 6.88
C ASP A 47 -26.15 30.69 6.44
N PHE A 48 -25.33 31.74 6.55
CA PHE A 48 -23.89 31.64 6.29
C PHE A 48 -23.21 30.61 7.19
N HIS A 49 -23.49 30.63 8.49
CA HIS A 49 -22.90 29.67 9.42
C HIS A 49 -23.32 28.23 9.10
N LEU A 50 -24.60 28.00 8.78
CA LEU A 50 -25.10 26.67 8.42
C LEU A 50 -24.44 26.15 7.14
N ARG A 51 -24.29 26.98 6.10
CA ARG A 51 -23.57 26.61 4.87
C ARG A 51 -22.09 26.30 5.12
N GLN A 52 -21.44 27.04 6.00
CA GLN A 52 -20.06 26.75 6.39
C GLN A 52 -19.95 25.42 7.15
N LEU A 53 -20.93 25.09 7.99
CA LEU A 53 -20.95 23.82 8.72
C LEU A 53 -21.14 22.63 7.80
N THR A 54 -22.00 22.74 6.77
CA THR A 54 -22.20 21.64 5.81
C THR A 54 -20.93 21.35 5.02
N VAL A 55 -20.26 22.39 4.51
CA VAL A 55 -18.98 22.22 3.78
C VAL A 55 -17.90 21.61 4.68
N ARG A 56 -17.79 22.08 5.93
CA ARG A 56 -16.83 21.52 6.90
C ARG A 56 -17.11 20.06 7.24
N LYS A 57 -18.39 19.67 7.31
CA LYS A 57 -18.77 18.28 7.60
C LYS A 57 -18.30 17.35 6.49
N THR A 58 -18.63 17.66 5.23
CA THR A 58 -18.20 16.87 4.07
C THR A 58 -16.69 16.67 4.05
N ARG A 59 -15.90 17.73 4.29
CA ARG A 59 -14.43 17.66 4.37
C ARG A 59 -13.92 16.73 5.48
N ILE A 60 -14.60 16.69 6.62
CA ILE A 60 -14.22 15.79 7.72
C ILE A 60 -14.54 14.35 7.34
N ASP A 61 -15.70 14.13 6.73
CA ASP A 61 -16.15 12.80 6.30
C ASP A 61 -15.16 12.25 5.25
N GLU A 62 -14.80 13.04 4.23
CA GLU A 62 -13.77 12.74 3.21
C GLU A 62 -12.40 12.44 3.81
N ALA A 63 -11.90 13.32 4.70
CA ALA A 63 -10.61 13.12 5.35
C ALA A 63 -10.57 11.87 6.24
N GLN A 64 -11.71 11.46 6.81
CA GLN A 64 -11.83 10.22 7.55
C GLN A 64 -11.80 8.99 6.64
N VAL A 65 -12.50 9.03 5.51
CA VAL A 65 -12.47 7.98 4.48
C VAL A 65 -11.05 7.81 3.95
N ALA A 66 -10.40 8.88 3.50
CA ALA A 66 -9.01 8.85 3.01
C ALA A 66 -8.06 8.27 4.06
N ARG A 67 -8.18 8.68 5.33
CA ARG A 67 -7.36 8.16 6.41
C ARG A 67 -7.60 6.67 6.69
N ALA A 68 -8.84 6.20 6.57
CA ALA A 68 -9.18 4.79 6.75
C ALA A 68 -8.53 3.94 5.65
N ILE A 69 -8.66 4.37 4.39
CA ILE A 69 -8.07 3.70 3.21
C ILE A 69 -6.55 3.66 3.32
N LEU A 70 -5.93 4.82 3.57
CA LEU A 70 -4.47 4.91 3.71
C LEU A 70 -3.97 4.02 4.85
N ARG A 71 -4.64 3.99 6.00
CA ARG A 71 -4.26 3.06 7.09
C ARG A 71 -4.40 1.60 6.70
N GLN A 72 -5.47 1.24 5.99
CA GLN A 72 -5.67 -0.13 5.51
C GLN A 72 -4.53 -0.56 4.59
N ILE A 73 -4.15 0.27 3.62
CA ILE A 73 -3.02 -0.01 2.73
C ILE A 73 -1.71 -0.07 3.52
N ALA A 74 -1.48 0.85 4.47
CA ALA A 74 -0.28 0.85 5.31
C ALA A 74 -0.15 -0.42 6.17
N ASP A 75 -1.25 -0.89 6.75
CA ASP A 75 -1.24 -2.06 7.61
C ASP A 75 -1.01 -3.33 6.78
N ASP A 76 -1.62 -3.42 5.58
CA ASP A 76 -1.33 -4.49 4.62
C ASP A 76 0.14 -4.47 4.18
N LEU A 77 0.69 -3.30 3.81
CA LEU A 77 2.10 -3.11 3.47
C LEU A 77 3.06 -3.56 4.58
N ARG A 78 2.73 -3.26 5.84
CA ARG A 78 3.55 -3.70 6.98
C ARG A 78 3.50 -5.21 7.22
N SER A 79 2.47 -5.89 6.71
CA SER A 79 2.27 -7.33 6.85
C SER A 79 2.81 -8.16 5.67
N VAL A 80 3.58 -7.51 4.78
CA VAL A 80 4.17 -8.15 3.60
C VAL A 80 5.16 -9.25 4.00
N VAL A 81 5.06 -10.38 3.30
CA VAL A 81 5.96 -11.52 3.39
C VAL A 81 6.99 -11.42 2.28
N VAL A 82 8.25 -11.64 2.65
CA VAL A 82 9.37 -11.67 1.71
C VAL A 82 10.06 -13.02 1.84
N ASP A 83 10.40 -13.65 0.73
CA ASP A 83 11.24 -14.85 0.75
C ASP A 83 12.68 -14.44 0.99
N ARG A 84 13.20 -14.75 2.18
CA ARG A 84 14.62 -14.59 2.49
C ARG A 84 15.29 -15.92 2.22
N SER A 85 16.06 -16.01 1.15
CA SER A 85 16.93 -17.16 0.93
C SER A 85 17.96 -17.21 2.07
N ILE A 86 17.97 -18.31 2.81
CA ILE A 86 18.98 -18.52 3.86
C ILE A 86 20.29 -18.83 3.16
N ASP A 87 21.32 -18.02 3.38
CA ASP A 87 22.64 -18.28 2.83
C ASP A 87 23.28 -19.49 3.55
N PHE A 88 23.26 -20.65 2.88
CA PHE A 88 23.91 -21.87 3.37
C PHE A 88 25.39 -21.94 3.00
N SER A 89 25.98 -20.92 2.36
CA SER A 89 27.38 -20.91 1.94
C SER A 89 28.34 -21.17 3.11
N ALA A 90 28.09 -20.57 4.27
CA ALA A 90 28.88 -20.77 5.48
C ALA A 90 28.81 -22.22 5.99
N VAL A 91 27.63 -22.85 5.93
CA VAL A 91 27.43 -24.25 6.31
C VAL A 91 28.08 -25.19 5.30
N GLN A 92 28.00 -24.86 4.01
CA GLN A 92 28.65 -25.62 2.96
C GLN A 92 30.18 -25.54 3.06
N MET A 93 30.75 -24.37 3.36
CA MET A 93 32.17 -24.23 3.66
C MET A 93 32.57 -25.02 4.90
N ALA A 94 31.77 -25.02 5.96
CA ALA A 94 32.02 -25.84 7.16
C ALA A 94 31.97 -27.35 6.85
N ALA A 95 31.03 -27.79 6.02
CA ALA A 95 30.91 -29.18 5.57
C ALA A 95 32.09 -29.60 4.67
N GLN A 96 32.54 -28.73 3.76
CA GLN A 96 33.74 -28.96 2.95
C GLN A 96 35.00 -29.05 3.82
N ASN A 97 35.13 -28.19 4.83
CA ASN A 97 36.28 -28.22 5.73
C ASN A 97 36.29 -29.47 6.63
N ALA A 98 35.11 -29.94 7.07
CA ALA A 98 34.97 -31.21 7.80
C ALA A 98 35.30 -32.43 6.91
N THR A 99 34.91 -32.41 5.64
CA THR A 99 35.21 -33.47 4.68
C THR A 99 36.71 -33.49 4.32
N GLY A 100 37.34 -32.32 4.17
CA GLY A 100 38.78 -32.18 3.98
C GLY A 100 39.60 -32.60 5.20
N ALA A 101 39.11 -32.32 6.42
CA ALA A 101 39.74 -32.80 7.66
C ALA A 101 39.66 -34.33 7.80
N ALA A 102 38.51 -34.93 7.42
CA ALA A 102 38.36 -36.38 7.38
C ALA A 102 39.28 -37.03 6.31
N ALA A 103 39.45 -36.40 5.15
CA ALA A 103 40.38 -36.85 4.12
C ALA A 103 41.85 -36.79 4.58
N ASN A 104 42.24 -35.75 5.32
CA ASN A 104 43.59 -35.64 5.90
C ASN A 104 43.85 -36.68 7.00
N LEU A 105 42.85 -36.99 7.84
CA LEU A 105 42.96 -38.04 8.85
C LEU A 105 43.03 -39.44 8.22
N ALA A 106 42.30 -39.67 7.13
CA ALA A 106 42.39 -40.91 6.35
C ALA A 106 43.75 -41.05 5.64
N ALA A 107 44.35 -39.95 5.18
CA ALA A 107 45.68 -39.95 4.58
C ALA A 107 46.79 -40.28 5.61
N ASP A 108 46.66 -39.79 6.85
CA ASP A 108 47.59 -40.08 7.96
C ASP A 108 47.56 -41.56 8.39
N LEU A 109 46.38 -42.19 8.35
CA LEU A 109 46.20 -43.63 8.57
C LEU A 109 46.69 -44.52 7.41
N SER A 110 46.97 -43.92 6.25
CA SER A 110 47.41 -44.61 5.04
C SER A 110 48.93 -44.61 4.86
N ASP A 111 49.68 -43.92 5.74
CA ASP A 111 51.15 -43.88 5.68
C ASP A 111 51.77 -45.19 6.21
N PRO A 112 52.43 -46.00 5.36
CA PRO A 112 53.04 -47.27 5.77
C PRO A 112 54.29 -47.11 6.66
N ASN A 113 54.71 -45.88 6.98
CA ASN A 113 55.92 -45.60 7.77
C ASN A 113 55.66 -45.07 9.20
N ALA A 114 54.41 -45.04 9.67
CA ALA A 114 54.06 -44.70 11.06
C ALA A 114 54.56 -45.78 12.04
N THR A 115 55.81 -45.65 12.45
CA THR A 115 56.49 -46.55 13.39
C THR A 115 56.21 -46.10 14.83
N GLY A 116 55.25 -46.76 15.49
CA GLY A 116 55.26 -46.88 16.95
C GLY A 116 53.92 -46.75 17.68
N ALA A 117 53.13 -47.83 17.71
CA ALA A 117 52.44 -48.32 18.92
C ALA A 117 51.72 -49.67 18.66
N THR A 118 52.41 -50.77 19.00
CA THR A 118 51.89 -51.99 19.66
C THR A 118 50.55 -52.61 19.21
N THR A 119 50.69 -53.67 18.40
CA THR A 119 50.11 -55.03 18.56
C THR A 119 48.70 -55.17 19.16
N GLY A 120 47.76 -55.50 18.28
CA GLY A 120 46.50 -56.18 18.58
C GLY A 120 45.85 -56.63 17.28
N ALA A 121 46.25 -57.79 16.76
CA ALA A 121 45.67 -58.37 15.55
C ALA A 121 44.18 -58.68 15.76
N THR A 122 43.31 -58.18 14.88
CA THR A 122 42.11 -58.91 14.49
C THR A 122 41.83 -58.61 13.02
N ASP A 123 41.81 -59.69 12.26
CA ASP A 123 41.42 -59.83 10.86
C ASP A 123 40.09 -59.09 10.58
N THR A 124 40.08 -58.14 9.65
CA THR A 124 38.83 -57.65 9.05
C THR A 124 39.10 -57.23 7.61
N SER A 125 39.02 -58.24 6.75
CA SER A 125 38.74 -58.11 5.33
C SER A 125 37.46 -57.30 5.13
N GLY A 126 37.60 -56.07 4.64
CA GLY A 126 36.47 -55.17 4.43
C GLY A 126 36.86 -53.88 3.70
N ALA A 127 37.78 -53.96 2.74
CA ALA A 127 38.06 -52.86 1.84
C ALA A 127 36.96 -52.80 0.76
N SER A 128 35.83 -52.19 1.10
CA SER A 128 34.90 -51.65 0.10
C SER A 128 35.49 -50.35 -0.42
N SER A 129 36.35 -50.45 -1.43
CA SER A 129 36.61 -49.34 -2.34
C SER A 129 35.31 -49.05 -3.09
N SER A 130 34.51 -48.11 -2.59
CA SER A 130 33.43 -47.49 -3.35
C SER A 130 34.08 -46.69 -4.48
N ALA A 131 34.37 -47.41 -5.57
CA ALA A 131 34.71 -46.84 -6.85
C ALA A 131 33.60 -45.83 -7.19
N ALA A 132 34.03 -44.59 -7.36
CA ALA A 132 33.21 -43.52 -7.89
C ALA A 132 32.52 -44.03 -9.16
N SER A 133 31.21 -44.21 -9.08
CA SER A 133 30.36 -44.42 -10.23
C SER A 133 30.33 -43.11 -11.01
N THR A 134 31.22 -42.99 -11.98
CA THR A 134 31.06 -42.06 -13.09
C THR A 134 29.86 -42.54 -13.90
N THR A 135 28.68 -42.16 -13.45
CA THR A 135 27.44 -42.30 -14.21
C THR A 135 27.43 -41.13 -15.19
N THR A 136 28.06 -41.32 -16.35
CA THR A 136 27.72 -40.55 -17.55
C THR A 136 26.33 -41.01 -18.00
N THR A 137 25.30 -40.51 -17.32
CA THR A 137 23.97 -40.37 -17.90
C THR A 137 24.01 -39.12 -18.78
N ASP A 138 24.40 -39.32 -20.03
CA ASP A 138 23.90 -38.50 -21.14
C ASP A 138 22.40 -38.77 -21.22
N ASP A 139 21.65 -38.07 -20.38
CA ASP A 139 20.24 -37.82 -20.59
C ASP A 139 20.12 -36.31 -20.77
N THR A 140 20.52 -35.85 -21.96
CA THR A 140 20.07 -34.56 -22.50
C THR A 140 18.60 -34.72 -22.88
N SER A 141 17.79 -35.01 -21.87
CA SER A 141 16.44 -34.53 -21.84
C SER A 141 16.58 -33.04 -21.63
N SER A 142 16.60 -32.30 -22.74
CA SER A 142 16.20 -30.89 -22.74
C SER A 142 14.80 -30.86 -22.16
N ALA A 143 14.72 -30.84 -20.84
CA ALA A 143 13.63 -30.19 -20.16
C ALA A 143 13.65 -28.79 -20.76
N THR A 144 12.77 -28.56 -21.72
CA THR A 144 12.15 -27.27 -21.87
C THR A 144 11.63 -26.98 -20.47
N THR A 145 12.45 -26.35 -19.64
CA THR A 145 11.98 -25.50 -18.56
C THR A 145 11.10 -24.52 -19.30
N THR A 146 9.83 -24.88 -19.47
CA THR A 146 8.77 -23.90 -19.43
C THR A 146 9.09 -23.11 -18.18
N ASP A 147 9.65 -21.94 -18.43
CA ASP A 147 9.97 -20.92 -17.46
C ASP A 147 8.65 -20.57 -16.81
N SER A 148 8.22 -21.40 -15.85
CA SER A 148 7.12 -21.09 -14.97
C SER A 148 7.67 -19.95 -14.14
N THR A 149 7.41 -18.72 -14.57
CA THR A 149 7.76 -17.46 -13.91
C THR A 149 6.92 -17.35 -12.63
N VAL A 150 7.15 -18.26 -11.69
CA VAL A 150 6.47 -18.26 -10.39
C VAL A 150 7.06 -17.11 -9.59
N LEU A 151 6.31 -16.02 -9.52
CA LEU A 151 6.66 -14.84 -8.74
C LEU A 151 6.84 -15.24 -7.25
N PRO A 152 8.02 -15.02 -6.65
CA PRO A 152 8.25 -15.20 -5.22
C PRO A 152 7.41 -14.19 -4.42
N PRO A 153 7.28 -14.38 -3.09
CA PRO A 153 6.50 -13.45 -2.29
C PRO A 153 7.24 -12.14 -2.16
N GLY A 154 6.53 -11.05 -2.37
CA GLY A 154 7.10 -9.72 -2.29
C GLY A 154 6.11 -8.62 -2.65
N ILE A 155 6.68 -7.53 -3.13
CA ILE A 155 6.00 -6.34 -3.63
C ILE A 155 6.28 -6.24 -5.13
N TYR A 156 5.21 -6.10 -5.90
CA TYR A 156 5.23 -5.99 -7.35
C TYR A 156 4.26 -4.90 -7.76
N GLY A 157 4.62 -4.09 -8.74
CA GLY A 157 3.66 -3.15 -9.30
C GLY A 157 4.28 -1.91 -9.90
N SER A 158 3.40 -1.13 -10.52
CA SER A 158 3.71 0.16 -11.10
C SER A 158 3.26 1.29 -10.16
N ASN A 159 3.16 2.49 -10.70
CA ASN A 159 2.64 3.63 -9.97
C ASN A 159 1.11 3.61 -9.85
N TYR A 160 0.38 2.79 -10.63
CA TYR A 160 -1.10 2.74 -10.59
C TYR A 160 -1.68 1.44 -10.06
N GLU A 161 -0.86 0.39 -9.99
CA GLU A 161 -1.24 -0.90 -9.44
C GLU A 161 -0.17 -1.36 -8.46
N LEU A 162 -0.61 -1.77 -7.27
CA LEU A 162 0.26 -2.33 -6.24
C LEU A 162 -0.22 -3.74 -5.90
N GLN A 163 0.63 -4.73 -6.14
CA GLN A 163 0.45 -6.11 -5.74
C GLN A 163 1.42 -6.46 -4.61
N ILE A 164 0.87 -7.04 -3.54
CA ILE A 164 1.64 -7.42 -2.36
C ILE A 164 1.20 -8.77 -1.83
N ASP A 165 2.16 -9.56 -1.37
CA ASP A 165 1.89 -10.80 -0.67
C ASP A 165 1.96 -10.58 0.84
N VAL A 166 0.83 -10.75 1.53
CA VAL A 166 0.72 -10.50 2.97
C VAL A 166 0.49 -11.79 3.76
N SER A 167 1.02 -11.83 4.99
CA SER A 167 0.69 -12.89 5.94
C SER A 167 -0.63 -12.56 6.61
N ARG A 168 -1.63 -13.44 6.48
CA ARG A 168 -2.83 -13.39 7.30
C ARG A 168 -3.23 -14.78 7.73
N VAL A 169 -3.55 -14.92 9.01
CA VAL A 169 -4.19 -16.14 9.49
C VAL A 169 -5.62 -16.16 8.94
N PRO A 170 -6.04 -17.21 8.22
CA PRO A 170 -7.41 -17.30 7.73
C PRO A 170 -8.41 -17.28 8.88
N ARG A 171 -9.55 -16.60 8.68
CA ARG A 171 -10.61 -16.52 9.70
C ARG A 171 -11.33 -17.86 9.80
N TYR A 172 -11.92 -18.17 10.96
CA TYR A 172 -12.70 -19.40 11.16
C TYR A 172 -13.79 -19.61 10.08
N GLU A 173 -14.42 -18.53 9.66
CA GLU A 173 -15.45 -18.53 8.61
C GLU A 173 -14.89 -18.97 7.25
N GLU A 174 -13.64 -18.64 6.91
CA GLU A 174 -13.02 -19.09 5.66
C GLU A 174 -12.74 -20.59 5.67
N TYR A 175 -12.43 -21.17 6.83
CA TYR A 175 -12.31 -22.62 6.98
C TYR A 175 -13.64 -23.34 6.81
N ALA A 176 -14.73 -22.76 7.33
CA ALA A 176 -16.07 -23.34 7.20
C ALA A 176 -16.56 -23.33 5.74
N VAL A 177 -16.20 -22.30 4.98
CA VAL A 177 -16.56 -22.12 3.57
C VAL A 177 -15.90 -23.18 2.66
N ILE A 178 -14.67 -23.62 2.93
CA ILE A 178 -14.01 -24.63 2.08
C ILE A 178 -14.79 -25.95 2.03
N ASP A 179 -15.33 -26.38 3.17
CA ASP A 179 -16.06 -27.66 3.28
C ASP A 179 -17.35 -27.65 2.45
N GLU A 180 -17.96 -26.47 2.27
CA GLU A 180 -19.19 -26.26 1.48
C GLU A 180 -18.94 -26.19 -0.04
N TYR A 181 -17.74 -25.76 -0.48
CA TYR A 181 -17.41 -25.59 -1.90
C TYR A 181 -16.50 -26.68 -2.50
N ALA A 182 -16.05 -27.66 -1.70
CA ALA A 182 -15.24 -28.79 -2.18
C ALA A 182 -15.94 -29.61 -3.30
N GLU A 183 -17.27 -29.53 -3.43
CA GLU A 183 -18.04 -30.19 -4.49
C GLU A 183 -17.95 -29.50 -5.87
N SER A 184 -17.49 -28.24 -5.95
CA SER A 184 -17.46 -27.47 -7.21
C SER A 184 -16.18 -27.66 -8.05
N GLY A 185 -15.27 -28.56 -7.66
CA GLY A 185 -14.02 -28.82 -8.39
C GLY A 185 -12.96 -27.70 -8.30
N MET A 186 -13.27 -26.57 -7.66
CA MET A 186 -12.29 -25.55 -7.28
C MET A 186 -11.71 -25.92 -5.91
N VAL A 187 -10.53 -26.54 -5.88
CA VAL A 187 -9.80 -26.76 -4.63
C VAL A 187 -9.28 -25.40 -4.16
N ARG A 188 -10.04 -24.73 -3.30
CA ARG A 188 -9.53 -23.58 -2.53
C ARG A 188 -8.58 -24.09 -1.47
N MET A 189 -7.29 -24.04 -1.78
CA MET A 189 -6.26 -24.32 -0.78
C MET A 189 -6.08 -23.07 0.08
N LEU A 190 -6.47 -23.13 1.35
CA LEU A 190 -6.29 -22.02 2.28
C LEU A 190 -4.79 -21.81 2.51
N SER A 191 -4.29 -20.66 2.08
CA SER A 191 -2.93 -20.24 2.38
C SER A 191 -2.94 -19.19 3.49
N ASP A 192 -1.92 -19.26 4.32
CA ASP A 192 -1.54 -18.23 5.29
C ASP A 192 -0.92 -16.99 4.63
N VAL A 193 -0.63 -17.06 3.32
CA VAL A 193 -0.19 -15.94 2.50
C VAL A 193 -1.26 -15.61 1.46
N LYS A 194 -1.61 -14.32 1.34
CA LYS A 194 -2.61 -13.84 0.40
C LYS A 194 -2.01 -12.76 -0.47
N THR A 195 -2.34 -12.81 -1.76
CA THR A 195 -1.95 -11.80 -2.73
C THR A 195 -3.04 -10.75 -2.77
N ILE A 196 -2.70 -9.52 -2.38
CA ILE A 196 -3.59 -8.37 -2.42
C ILE A 196 -3.15 -7.45 -3.55
N SER A 197 -4.09 -7.03 -4.39
CA SER A 197 -3.84 -6.00 -5.41
C SER A 197 -4.72 -4.78 -5.16
N TYR A 198 -4.12 -3.59 -5.22
CA TYR A 198 -4.80 -2.29 -5.15
C TYR A 198 -4.71 -1.59 -6.51
N TYR A 199 -5.84 -1.15 -7.03
CA TYR A 199 -5.93 -0.43 -8.30
C TYR A 199 -7.23 0.39 -8.34
N VAL A 200 -7.26 1.45 -9.15
CA VAL A 200 -8.49 2.23 -9.37
C VAL A 200 -9.21 1.68 -10.59
N VAL A 201 -10.51 1.42 -10.45
CA VAL A 201 -11.41 1.06 -11.54
C VAL A 201 -12.04 2.33 -12.07
N ASP A 202 -12.02 2.51 -13.39
CA ASP A 202 -12.74 3.59 -14.06
C ASP A 202 -14.16 3.14 -14.43
N ALA A 203 -15.10 4.02 -14.09
CA ALA A 203 -16.51 4.02 -14.43
C ALA A 203 -16.84 3.61 -15.88
N THR A 204 -15.98 3.98 -16.83
CA THR A 204 -16.17 3.80 -18.27
C THR A 204 -16.14 2.32 -18.71
N LEU A 205 -15.78 1.39 -17.82
CA LEU A 205 -15.65 -0.04 -18.13
C LEU A 205 -16.58 -0.96 -17.32
N ALA A 206 -17.60 -0.46 -16.61
CA ALA A 206 -18.54 -1.30 -15.83
C ALA A 206 -19.48 -2.22 -16.67
N GLY A 207 -19.13 -2.48 -17.93
CA GLY A 207 -19.69 -3.53 -18.80
C GLY A 207 -18.64 -4.27 -19.64
N GLY A 208 -17.35 -4.06 -19.36
CA GLY A 208 -16.22 -4.74 -19.99
C GLY A 208 -15.29 -5.31 -18.92
N SER A 209 -14.62 -6.43 -19.23
CA SER A 209 -13.54 -6.98 -18.42
C SER A 209 -12.61 -5.87 -17.91
N PRO A 210 -12.12 -5.91 -16.65
CA PRO A 210 -11.15 -4.92 -16.18
C PRO A 210 -9.89 -5.02 -17.05
N THR A 211 -9.77 -4.11 -18.01
CA THR A 211 -8.58 -3.98 -18.87
C THR A 211 -7.58 -3.14 -18.09
N VAL A 212 -6.46 -3.77 -17.73
CA VAL A 212 -5.24 -3.12 -17.21
C VAL A 212 -4.87 -1.96 -18.16
N GLY A 213 -4.36 -0.86 -17.61
CA GLY A 213 -4.00 0.32 -18.38
C GLY A 213 -3.08 0.00 -19.56
N GLU A 214 -3.63 0.07 -20.77
CA GLU A 214 -2.88 0.16 -22.02
C GLU A 214 -3.26 1.47 -22.71
N LEU A 215 -2.27 2.36 -22.84
CA LEU A 215 -2.37 3.64 -23.56
C LEU A 215 -2.14 3.44 -25.08
N PRO A 216 -2.53 4.42 -25.90
CA PRO A 216 -3.55 4.32 -26.93
C PRO A 216 -3.08 3.66 -28.23
N ALA A 217 -3.80 2.64 -28.72
CA ALA A 217 -3.62 2.16 -30.09
C ALA A 217 -4.66 2.82 -31.02
N ASP A 218 -4.14 3.58 -31.97
CA ASP A 218 -4.81 4.18 -33.10
C ASP A 218 -5.44 3.14 -34.04
N THR A 219 -6.54 2.49 -33.67
CA THR A 219 -7.30 1.70 -34.65
C THR A 219 -8.79 2.00 -34.58
N ASP A 220 -9.19 2.88 -35.49
CA ASP A 220 -10.55 2.97 -36.02
C ASP A 220 -10.96 1.59 -36.55
N PHE A 221 -11.84 0.89 -35.84
CA PHE A 221 -12.65 -0.15 -36.46
C PHE A 221 -14.04 -0.22 -35.80
N GLY A 222 -15.02 0.36 -36.50
CA GLY A 222 -16.43 0.27 -36.14
C GLY A 222 -16.92 -1.18 -36.03
N GLY A 223 -17.61 -1.48 -34.94
CA GLY A 223 -18.25 -2.78 -34.73
C GLY A 223 -19.04 -2.81 -33.44
N ARG A 224 -20.33 -2.46 -33.51
CA ARG A 224 -21.31 -2.70 -32.45
C ARG A 224 -21.39 -4.20 -32.13
N ASN A 225 -21.15 -4.59 -30.88
CA ASN A 225 -21.58 -5.87 -30.32
C ASN A 225 -21.68 -5.69 -28.79
N GLN A 226 -22.82 -5.30 -28.22
CA GLN A 226 -23.94 -6.18 -27.86
C GLN A 226 -23.50 -7.57 -27.38
N LEU A 227 -22.84 -7.61 -26.23
CA LEU A 227 -22.94 -8.70 -25.26
C LEU A 227 -23.10 -8.07 -23.87
N THR A 228 -24.26 -7.44 -23.68
CA THR A 228 -24.78 -7.07 -22.36
C THR A 228 -25.55 -8.28 -21.84
N ASP A 229 -25.39 -8.57 -20.54
CA ASP A 229 -25.96 -9.68 -19.77
C ASP A 229 -25.17 -11.00 -19.78
N SER A 230 -24.18 -11.13 -18.89
CA SER A 230 -24.03 -12.33 -18.04
C SER A 230 -22.93 -12.12 -16.99
N TYR A 231 -23.23 -12.49 -15.74
CA TYR A 231 -22.35 -12.50 -14.55
C TYR A 231 -22.18 -11.18 -13.76
N GLY A 232 -23.30 -10.69 -13.23
CA GLY A 232 -23.49 -10.59 -11.78
C GLY A 232 -22.50 -9.78 -10.94
N VAL A 233 -22.48 -8.45 -11.08
CA VAL A 233 -22.32 -7.55 -9.93
C VAL A 233 -23.71 -7.24 -9.37
N ASN A 234 -24.40 -8.25 -8.87
CA ASN A 234 -25.57 -8.06 -8.01
C ASN A 234 -25.10 -8.06 -6.56
N GLY A 235 -24.44 -6.96 -6.21
CA GLY A 235 -23.89 -6.66 -4.90
C GLY A 235 -23.99 -5.15 -4.64
N SER A 236 -25.23 -4.67 -4.68
CA SER A 236 -25.74 -3.46 -4.03
C SER A 236 -24.76 -2.66 -3.15
N ILE A 237 -24.33 -1.52 -3.65
CA ILE A 237 -24.29 -0.29 -2.86
C ILE A 237 -25.55 0.47 -3.33
N GLY A 238 -26.30 1.13 -2.44
CA GLY A 238 -27.59 1.79 -2.75
C GLY A 238 -27.51 2.98 -3.72
N LEU A 239 -26.68 2.88 -4.76
CA LEU A 239 -26.49 3.83 -5.82
C LEU A 239 -27.54 3.60 -6.93
N PRO A 240 -27.99 4.67 -7.60
CA PRO A 240 -28.84 4.58 -8.78
C PRO A 240 -28.26 3.65 -9.86
N PRO A 241 -29.11 2.95 -10.65
CA PRO A 241 -28.69 1.95 -11.64
C PRO A 241 -27.80 2.47 -12.80
N ASP A 242 -27.50 3.77 -12.85
CA ASP A 242 -26.68 4.41 -13.89
C ASP A 242 -25.44 5.12 -13.33
N THR A 243 -25.09 4.92 -12.04
CA THR A 243 -23.81 5.44 -11.54
C THR A 243 -22.70 4.55 -12.06
N PRO A 244 -21.78 5.09 -12.88
CA PRO A 244 -20.73 4.27 -13.42
C PRO A 244 -19.78 3.90 -12.25
N ILE A 245 -19.45 2.61 -12.15
CA ILE A 245 -18.70 2.06 -11.01
C ILE A 245 -17.23 2.49 -11.17
N ALA A 246 -16.87 3.61 -10.54
CA ALA A 246 -15.49 4.05 -10.38
C ALA A 246 -15.09 3.95 -8.91
N GLY A 247 -13.80 3.74 -8.66
CA GLY A 247 -13.24 3.80 -7.32
C GLY A 247 -12.04 2.91 -7.10
N LEU A 248 -11.48 2.99 -5.90
CA LEU A 248 -10.42 2.09 -5.46
C LEU A 248 -10.99 0.68 -5.25
N ALA A 249 -10.43 -0.27 -5.98
CA ALA A 249 -10.69 -1.68 -5.81
C ALA A 249 -9.54 -2.33 -5.04
N ARG A 250 -9.91 -3.37 -4.29
CA ARG A 250 -8.98 -4.27 -3.60
C ARG A 250 -9.34 -5.69 -4.00
N ARG A 251 -8.36 -6.39 -4.57
CA ARG A 251 -8.47 -7.81 -4.91
C ARG A 251 -7.72 -8.63 -3.87
N VAL A 252 -8.29 -9.75 -3.44
CA VAL A 252 -7.68 -10.65 -2.44
C VAL A 252 -7.78 -12.08 -2.93
N ASN A 253 -6.63 -12.70 -3.18
CA ASN A 253 -6.54 -14.08 -3.61
C ASN A 253 -5.65 -14.89 -2.66
N ASP A 254 -5.91 -16.19 -2.55
CA ASP A 254 -4.97 -17.11 -1.91
C ASP A 254 -3.71 -17.22 -2.75
N ARG A 255 -2.53 -17.08 -2.14
CA ARG A 255 -1.28 -17.13 -2.90
C ARG A 255 -1.06 -18.48 -3.58
N ALA A 256 -1.48 -19.56 -2.93
CA ALA A 256 -1.47 -20.89 -3.53
C ALA A 256 -2.36 -20.98 -4.79
N GLU A 257 -3.50 -20.28 -4.78
CA GLU A 257 -4.41 -20.20 -5.93
C GLU A 257 -3.79 -19.38 -7.07
N VAL A 258 -3.17 -18.23 -6.76
CA VAL A 258 -2.44 -17.42 -7.75
C VAL A 258 -1.31 -18.23 -8.39
N ARG A 259 -0.50 -18.94 -7.59
CA ARG A 259 0.57 -19.80 -8.12
C ARG A 259 0.05 -20.91 -9.02
N TYR A 260 -1.06 -21.54 -8.65
CA TYR A 260 -1.68 -22.58 -9.48
C TYR A 260 -2.28 -22.01 -10.77
N ALA A 261 -2.95 -20.86 -10.69
CA ALA A 261 -3.53 -20.18 -11.85
C ALA A 261 -2.46 -19.75 -12.85
N THR A 262 -1.33 -19.21 -12.38
CA THR A 262 -0.19 -18.86 -13.23
C THR A 262 0.43 -20.09 -13.90
N ASP A 263 0.53 -21.23 -13.20
CA ASP A 263 1.04 -22.48 -13.78
C ASP A 263 0.07 -23.10 -14.80
N THR A 264 -1.23 -22.89 -14.63
CA THR A 264 -2.28 -23.41 -15.54
C THR A 264 -2.73 -22.41 -16.61
N GLY A 265 -2.32 -21.15 -16.53
CA GLY A 265 -2.67 -20.07 -17.46
C GLY A 265 -4.10 -19.51 -17.29
N ASP A 266 -4.73 -19.68 -16.13
CA ASP A 266 -6.12 -19.26 -15.84
C ASP A 266 -6.21 -17.97 -14.99
N ASP A 267 -5.37 -16.97 -15.28
CA ASP A 267 -5.30 -15.72 -14.49
C ASP A 267 -6.53 -14.82 -14.69
N SER A 268 -7.28 -15.01 -15.78
CA SER A 268 -8.40 -14.14 -16.17
C SER A 268 -9.58 -14.21 -15.19
N GLN A 269 -9.84 -15.36 -14.59
CA GLN A 269 -10.89 -15.54 -13.58
C GLN A 269 -10.50 -14.90 -12.25
N MET A 270 -9.21 -14.89 -11.92
CA MET A 270 -8.71 -14.27 -10.69
C MET A 270 -8.77 -12.75 -10.76
N ASN A 271 -8.44 -12.18 -11.92
CA ASN A 271 -8.41 -10.73 -12.13
C ASN A 271 -9.79 -10.06 -12.02
N GLN A 272 -10.88 -10.82 -12.24
CA GLN A 272 -12.25 -10.34 -12.12
C GLN A 272 -12.79 -10.27 -10.68
N ARG A 273 -12.08 -10.83 -9.68
CA ARG A 273 -12.53 -10.92 -8.28
C ARG A 273 -12.19 -9.70 -7.42
N GLY A 274 -12.16 -8.50 -8.01
CA GLY A 274 -11.91 -7.25 -7.27
C GLY A 274 -13.16 -6.77 -6.53
N GLU A 275 -12.99 -6.33 -5.28
CA GLU A 275 -14.05 -5.67 -4.51
C GLU A 275 -13.81 -4.15 -4.50
N LEU A 276 -14.86 -3.36 -4.71
CA LEU A 276 -14.79 -1.91 -4.60
C LEU A 276 -14.75 -1.51 -3.11
N ILE A 277 -13.61 -1.02 -2.65
CA ILE A 277 -13.42 -0.63 -1.24
C ILE A 277 -13.74 0.84 -1.00
N ALA A 278 -13.59 1.70 -2.02
CA ALA A 278 -13.90 3.12 -1.90
C ALA A 278 -14.34 3.72 -3.24
N PRO A 279 -15.64 4.04 -3.42
CA PRO A 279 -16.13 4.67 -4.65
C PRO A 279 -15.68 6.13 -4.83
N GLU A 280 -15.26 6.79 -3.74
CA GLU A 280 -14.84 8.20 -3.74
C GLU A 280 -13.38 8.41 -4.18
N VAL A 281 -12.63 7.35 -4.48
CA VAL A 281 -11.24 7.46 -4.91
C VAL A 281 -11.17 7.46 -6.43
N ALA A 282 -10.90 8.61 -7.02
CA ALA A 282 -10.73 8.71 -8.48
C ALA A 282 -9.28 8.46 -8.95
N TYR A 283 -8.29 8.59 -8.06
CA TYR A 283 -6.89 8.36 -8.44
C TYR A 283 -6.04 7.93 -7.25
N ILE A 284 -5.12 7.01 -7.52
CA ILE A 284 -4.08 6.57 -6.59
C ILE A 284 -2.76 6.49 -7.34
N GLU A 285 -1.68 6.89 -6.69
CA GLU A 285 -0.33 6.78 -7.22
C GLU A 285 0.62 6.24 -6.14
N PHE A 286 1.49 5.31 -6.55
CA PHE A 286 2.51 4.70 -5.73
C PHE A 286 3.90 5.14 -6.19
N SER A 287 4.79 5.38 -5.23
CA SER A 287 6.21 5.57 -5.47
C SER A 287 7.01 4.77 -4.45
N TYR A 288 8.11 4.18 -4.90
CA TYR A 288 8.89 3.22 -4.14
C TYR A 288 10.27 3.80 -3.85
N PHE A 289 10.72 3.74 -2.59
CA PHE A 289 12.02 4.27 -2.20
C PHE A 289 13.02 3.14 -2.00
N ASP A 290 14.08 3.11 -2.81
CA ASP A 290 15.13 2.07 -2.72
C ASP A 290 16.15 2.33 -1.60
N GLY A 291 16.10 3.51 -0.96
CA GLY A 291 17.08 3.98 0.03
C GLY A 291 17.89 5.20 -0.46
N SER A 292 17.87 5.48 -1.75
CA SER A 292 18.59 6.57 -2.42
C SER A 292 17.67 7.45 -3.29
N GLU A 293 16.81 6.84 -4.10
CA GLU A 293 15.91 7.51 -5.04
C GLU A 293 14.49 6.95 -4.98
N TRP A 294 13.53 7.73 -5.50
CA TRP A 294 12.14 7.32 -5.66
C TRP A 294 11.91 6.78 -7.06
N THR A 295 11.42 5.55 -7.18
CA THR A 295 11.06 4.90 -8.43
C THR A 295 9.54 4.76 -8.55
N THR A 296 9.05 4.62 -9.78
CA THR A 296 7.60 4.47 -10.08
C THR A 296 7.18 3.02 -10.25
N GLU A 297 8.14 2.10 -10.24
CA GLU A 297 7.92 0.67 -10.43
C GLU A 297 8.82 -0.09 -9.46
N TRP A 298 8.32 -1.22 -8.98
CA TRP A 298 9.08 -2.12 -8.15
C TRP A 298 8.80 -3.57 -8.53
N ASP A 299 9.88 -4.32 -8.75
CA ASP A 299 9.87 -5.77 -8.84
C ASP A 299 10.84 -6.33 -7.80
N THR A 300 10.33 -7.12 -6.87
CA THR A 300 11.14 -7.70 -5.77
C THR A 300 12.21 -8.67 -6.29
N GLN A 301 11.99 -9.33 -7.42
CA GLN A 301 12.99 -10.23 -8.03
C GLN A 301 14.11 -9.43 -8.67
N GLU A 302 13.77 -8.41 -9.44
CA GLU A 302 14.77 -7.61 -10.17
C GLU A 302 15.61 -6.77 -9.21
N MET A 303 14.98 -6.20 -8.18
CA MET A 303 15.65 -5.38 -7.16
C MET A 303 16.33 -6.20 -6.06
N GLU A 304 16.20 -7.53 -6.07
CA GLU A 304 16.69 -8.45 -5.03
C GLU A 304 16.31 -8.01 -3.60
N GLY A 305 15.13 -7.41 -3.44
CA GLY A 305 14.73 -6.77 -2.19
C GLY A 305 13.38 -6.07 -2.26
N ILE A 306 12.94 -5.57 -1.11
CA ILE A 306 11.73 -4.75 -0.99
C ILE A 306 12.10 -3.28 -0.80
N PRO A 307 11.22 -2.34 -1.19
CA PRO A 307 11.50 -0.93 -1.00
C PRO A 307 11.58 -0.59 0.49
N LEU A 308 12.38 0.41 0.85
CA LEU A 308 12.52 0.91 2.22
C LEU A 308 11.24 1.65 2.67
N ALA A 309 10.64 2.38 1.73
CA ALA A 309 9.37 3.07 1.95
C ALA A 309 8.52 3.11 0.68
N ILE A 310 7.22 3.23 0.86
CA ILE A 310 6.27 3.47 -0.23
C ILE A 310 5.51 4.76 0.06
N GLU A 311 5.51 5.69 -0.89
CA GLU A 311 4.68 6.88 -0.88
C GLU A 311 3.39 6.57 -1.63
N ILE A 312 2.27 6.91 -0.99
CA ILE A 312 0.93 6.74 -1.53
C ILE A 312 0.32 8.13 -1.66
N ASN A 313 0.04 8.53 -2.89
CA ASN A 313 -0.73 9.73 -3.20
C ASN A 313 -2.14 9.32 -3.61
N LEU A 314 -3.14 9.92 -2.98
CA LEU A 314 -4.54 9.56 -3.14
C LEU A 314 -5.33 10.83 -3.46
N PHE A 315 -6.15 10.79 -4.51
CA PHE A 315 -7.12 11.82 -4.81
C PHE A 315 -8.53 11.33 -4.47
N LEU A 316 -9.21 12.09 -3.62
CA LEU A 316 -10.60 11.83 -3.27
C LEU A 316 -11.52 12.79 -4.03
N GLY A 317 -12.55 12.25 -4.67
CA GLY A 317 -13.49 12.98 -5.52
C GLY A 317 -13.98 12.10 -6.68
N THR A 318 -14.69 12.73 -7.61
CA THR A 318 -15.15 12.09 -8.83
C THR A 318 -14.08 12.05 -9.91
N GLN A 319 -14.21 11.14 -10.87
CA GLN A 319 -13.31 11.06 -12.03
C GLN A 319 -13.30 12.36 -12.85
N ASP A 320 -14.45 13.04 -12.95
CA ASP A 320 -14.58 14.31 -13.65
C ASP A 320 -13.84 15.44 -12.94
N GLU A 321 -13.88 15.47 -11.60
CA GLU A 321 -13.12 16.44 -10.79
C GLU A 321 -11.61 16.21 -10.93
N PHE A 322 -11.17 14.95 -10.93
CA PHE A 322 -9.78 14.60 -11.19
C PHE A 322 -9.33 15.05 -12.60
N ASN A 323 -10.12 14.75 -13.63
CA ASN A 323 -9.84 15.15 -15.02
C ASN A 323 -9.80 16.68 -15.18
N SER A 324 -10.71 17.39 -14.50
CA SER A 324 -10.75 18.85 -14.46
C SER A 324 -9.50 19.41 -13.79
N ASN A 325 -9.04 18.81 -12.69
CA ASN A 325 -7.81 19.19 -12.00
C ASN A 325 -6.59 19.01 -12.91
N ARG A 326 -6.49 17.87 -13.61
CA ARG A 326 -5.41 17.61 -14.59
C ARG A 326 -5.39 18.60 -15.76
N SER A 327 -6.56 19.06 -16.20
CA SER A 327 -6.69 19.99 -17.34
C SER A 327 -6.63 21.47 -16.93
N SER A 328 -6.58 21.78 -15.64
CA SER A 328 -6.53 23.16 -15.16
C SER A 328 -5.22 23.78 -15.61
N THR A 329 -5.29 24.82 -16.44
CA THR A 329 -4.14 25.70 -16.68
C THR A 329 -3.70 26.22 -15.33
N VAL A 330 -2.49 25.86 -14.92
CA VAL A 330 -1.83 26.17 -13.64
C VAL A 330 -2.40 27.45 -13.03
N ASN A 331 -3.22 27.31 -11.97
CA ASN A 331 -3.51 28.43 -11.11
C ASN A 331 -2.16 28.87 -10.51
N ASP A 332 -1.85 30.17 -10.48
CA ASP A 332 -0.54 30.69 -10.03
C ASP A 332 -0.12 30.23 -8.61
N ASP A 333 -1.07 29.73 -7.80
CA ASP A 333 -0.84 29.20 -6.44
C ASP A 333 -0.82 27.66 -6.34
N ALA A 334 -1.07 26.91 -7.42
CA ALA A 334 -1.08 25.45 -7.39
C ALA A 334 0.34 24.88 -7.40
N VAL A 335 0.67 24.03 -6.43
CA VAL A 335 1.90 23.24 -6.48
C VAL A 335 1.71 22.15 -7.54
N VAL A 336 2.41 22.28 -8.66
CA VAL A 336 2.45 21.26 -9.72
C VAL A 336 3.57 20.29 -9.41
N GLY A 337 3.26 19.00 -9.27
CA GLY A 337 4.29 17.98 -9.08
C GLY A 337 4.96 17.56 -10.39
N ALA A 338 5.99 16.72 -10.26
CA ALA A 338 6.75 16.20 -11.41
C ALA A 338 5.88 15.38 -12.38
N ASN A 339 4.77 14.82 -11.89
CA ASN A 339 3.75 14.10 -12.68
C ASN A 339 2.77 15.04 -13.44
N GLY A 340 2.98 16.36 -13.37
CA GLY A 340 2.13 17.33 -14.07
C GLY A 340 0.75 17.53 -13.44
N LEU A 341 0.50 16.94 -12.27
CA LEU A 341 -0.76 17.10 -11.54
C LEU A 341 -0.70 18.33 -10.62
N SER A 342 -1.84 19.01 -10.51
CA SER A 342 -2.05 20.11 -9.57
C SER A 342 -2.53 19.55 -8.23
N TYR A 343 -1.71 19.73 -7.19
CA TYR A 343 -2.00 19.26 -5.84
C TYR A 343 -2.79 20.29 -5.06
N ASP A 344 -4.12 20.20 -5.16
CA ASP A 344 -5.04 20.90 -4.27
C ASP A 344 -5.11 20.19 -2.91
N PRO A 345 -4.72 20.82 -1.79
CA PRO A 345 -4.74 20.20 -0.46
C PRO A 345 -6.14 19.80 0.01
N GLU A 346 -7.22 20.23 -0.65
CA GLU A 346 -8.58 19.82 -0.28
C GLU A 346 -8.91 18.38 -0.68
N HIS A 347 -8.34 17.87 -1.78
CA HIS A 347 -8.69 16.57 -2.36
C HIS A 347 -7.52 15.57 -2.38
N TRP A 348 -6.29 16.07 -2.22
CA TRP A 348 -5.08 15.25 -2.22
C TRP A 348 -4.65 14.85 -0.82
N TYR A 349 -4.46 13.55 -0.63
CA TYR A 349 -3.94 12.96 0.59
C TYR A 349 -2.67 12.18 0.28
N ARG A 350 -1.67 12.34 1.15
CA ARG A 350 -0.38 11.67 1.02
C ARG A 350 -0.02 10.94 2.29
N MET A 351 0.55 9.75 2.15
CA MET A 351 1.15 9.00 3.25
C MET A 351 2.39 8.25 2.78
N VAL A 352 3.46 8.32 3.57
CA VAL A 352 4.67 7.51 3.38
C VAL A 352 4.68 6.39 4.42
N VAL A 353 4.82 5.15 3.95
CA VAL A 353 4.83 3.94 4.77
C VAL A 353 6.23 3.34 4.74
N TYR A 354 6.88 3.27 5.90
CA TYR A 354 8.16 2.57 6.05
C TYR A 354 7.95 1.07 6.25
N LEU A 355 8.73 0.26 5.55
CA LEU A 355 8.65 -1.20 5.58
C LEU A 355 9.73 -1.76 6.52
N PRO A 356 9.37 -2.33 7.69
CA PRO A 356 10.36 -2.69 8.72
C PRO A 356 11.29 -3.85 8.35
N ILE A 357 10.96 -4.63 7.31
CA ILE A 357 11.70 -5.83 6.88
C ILE A 357 12.73 -5.48 5.78
N SER A 358 12.76 -4.23 5.32
CA SER A 358 13.71 -3.78 4.30
C SER A 358 15.12 -3.68 4.89
N GLU A 359 16.07 -4.35 4.24
CA GLU A 359 17.49 -4.04 4.42
C GLU A 359 17.84 -3.04 3.32
N ALA A 360 18.53 -1.95 3.66
CA ALA A 360 18.97 -1.01 2.64
C ALA A 360 19.86 -1.79 1.66
N LEU A 361 19.51 -1.78 0.37
CA LEU A 361 20.33 -2.39 -0.67
C LEU A 361 21.71 -1.75 -0.59
N SER A 362 22.67 -2.47 0.00
CA SER A 362 24.02 -1.95 0.16
C SER A 362 24.62 -1.89 -1.23
N SER A 363 24.82 -0.69 -1.76
CA SER A 363 25.68 -0.49 -2.93
C SER A 363 27.00 -1.19 -2.63
N THR A 364 27.34 -2.23 -3.38
CA THR A 364 28.59 -2.99 -3.24
C THR A 364 29.77 -2.03 -3.42
N ALA A 365 30.19 -1.40 -2.34
CA ALA A 365 31.42 -0.63 -2.24
C ALA A 365 32.45 -1.54 -1.55
N ASP A 366 33.01 -2.42 -2.38
CA ASP A 366 34.40 -2.89 -2.30
C ASP A 366 35.00 -2.95 -0.89
N ALA A 367 34.58 -3.94 -0.10
CA ALA A 367 35.35 -4.40 1.05
C ALA A 367 36.33 -5.48 0.60
N SER A 368 37.25 -5.13 -0.31
CA SER A 368 38.46 -5.92 -0.52
C SER A 368 39.28 -5.84 0.78
N SER A 369 39.13 -6.88 1.60
CA SER A 369 39.94 -7.11 2.79
C SER A 369 41.40 -7.27 2.38
N SER A 370 42.16 -6.18 2.50
CA SER A 370 43.61 -6.17 2.40
C SER A 370 44.22 -6.79 3.66
N THR A 371 44.15 -8.10 3.79
CA THR A 371 45.06 -8.84 4.67
C THR A 371 46.47 -8.73 4.11
N THR A 372 47.21 -7.73 4.61
CA THR A 372 48.64 -7.57 4.35
C THR A 372 49.38 -8.68 5.10
N ASP A 373 49.70 -9.74 4.36
CA ASP A 373 50.53 -10.84 4.80
C ASP A 373 51.98 -10.34 4.95
N THR A 374 52.41 -10.05 6.18
CA THR A 374 53.80 -9.69 6.47
C THR A 374 54.60 -10.95 6.73
N THR A 375 55.07 -11.58 5.64
CA THR A 375 56.09 -12.62 5.69
C THR A 375 57.46 -11.99 5.97
N SER A 376 57.90 -12.04 7.22
CA SER A 376 59.29 -11.73 7.58
C SER A 376 60.14 -12.99 7.47
N SER A 377 60.80 -13.17 6.33
CA SER A 377 61.92 -14.08 6.17
C SER A 377 63.20 -13.27 5.94
N THR A 378 64.18 -13.40 6.84
CA THR A 378 65.59 -13.28 6.47
C THR A 378 66.42 -14.06 7.48
N THR A 379 67.03 -15.10 6.93
CA THR A 379 67.99 -16.01 7.52
C THR A 379 69.41 -15.47 7.33
N GLY A 380 70.20 -15.48 8.41
CA GLY A 380 71.61 -15.90 8.42
C GLY A 380 72.71 -14.86 8.13
N ALA A 381 73.64 -14.69 9.08
CA ALA A 381 75.01 -15.27 9.00
C ALA A 381 76.02 -14.54 9.91
N SER A 382 76.72 -15.34 10.72
CA SER A 382 78.16 -15.28 11.03
C SER A 382 78.91 -13.94 11.04
N GLN A 383 79.32 -13.48 12.23
CA GLN A 383 80.73 -13.45 12.67
C GLN A 383 80.84 -13.15 14.16
#